data_AF-A0AAW5XMI8-F1
#
_entry.id   AF-A0AAW5XMI8-F1
#
_cell.length_a   1.000
_cell.length_b   1.000
_cell.length_c   1.000
_cell.angle_alpha   90.00
_cell.angle_beta   90.00
_cell.angle_gamma   90.00
#
_symmetry.space_group_name_H-M   'P 1'
#
loop_
_entity.id
_entity.type
_entity.pdbx_description
1 polymer ?
#
loop_
_entity_poly.entity_id
_entity_poly.type
_entity_poly.pdbx_seq_one_letter_code
_entity_poly.pdbx_strand_id
1 'polypeptide(L)'
;MKKLTALTLTASILASAGLVPTSSFAASNELPYLNEIKKLQPDVSTEELISDIIEVAKNTGNTKEALAEQIYKELKANHEQGEREATQRNNKDTTNVQYGASGGNVKVGNSNMGDFYYTGSTTAYMNHGHVGLYYSKDLIVESVPDKGVRTIATNKRLVDKGDAVVKSVNTSWQNKNDAAWWAKDRVGKDDYSYNFANNRNTSHYGAKNCSKLIWSAYKLHGGLDLDKDGGAGVYPRDVRDAQKTSLIRNI
;
A
#
# COMPACT_ATOMS: atom_id res chain seq x y z
N MET A 1 -7.11 -9.86 79.69
CA MET A 1 -7.98 -9.99 78.50
C MET A 1 -7.21 -10.72 77.41
N LYS A 2 -7.84 -11.73 76.78
CA LYS A 2 -7.44 -12.49 75.55
C LYS A 2 -6.19 -13.41 75.70
N LYS A 3 -6.36 -14.65 76.17
CA LYS A 3 -6.73 -15.91 75.47
C LYS A 3 -5.62 -16.46 74.55
N LEU A 4 -5.02 -17.57 75.00
CA LEU A 4 -4.39 -18.60 74.17
C LEU A 4 -5.41 -19.14 73.16
N THR A 5 -4.94 -19.43 71.95
CA THR A 5 -5.38 -20.59 71.17
C THR A 5 -4.31 -20.94 70.15
N ALA A 6 -3.64 -22.06 70.38
CA ALA A 6 -3.00 -22.83 69.33
C ALA A 6 -4.10 -23.46 68.48
N LEU A 7 -3.93 -23.43 67.15
CA LEU A 7 -4.68 -24.31 66.25
C LEU A 7 -3.72 -24.83 65.20
N THR A 8 -3.24 -26.04 65.44
CA THR A 8 -2.69 -26.95 64.43
C THR A 8 -3.83 -27.36 63.50
N LEU A 9 -3.66 -27.20 62.19
CA LEU A 9 -4.46 -27.92 61.20
C LEU A 9 -3.53 -28.59 60.19
N THR A 10 -3.51 -29.91 60.28
CA THR A 10 -2.91 -30.85 59.35
C THR A 10 -3.66 -30.93 58.03
N ALA A 11 -2.87 -30.99 56.95
CA ALA A 11 -3.06 -31.61 55.64
C ALA A 11 -4.48 -32.00 55.16
N SER A 12 -4.82 -31.55 53.94
CA SER A 12 -5.53 -32.39 52.96
C SER A 12 -5.14 -31.97 51.55
N ILE A 13 -4.35 -32.81 50.88
CA ILE A 13 -4.17 -32.79 49.43
C ILE A 13 -5.48 -33.29 48.82
N LEU A 14 -6.17 -32.44 48.07
CA LEU A 14 -7.19 -32.86 47.12
C LEU A 14 -6.73 -32.41 45.74
N ALA A 15 -6.00 -33.31 45.09
CA ALA A 15 -5.76 -33.28 43.66
C ALA A 15 -7.10 -33.56 42.95
N SER A 16 -7.89 -32.51 42.73
CA SER A 16 -8.90 -32.53 41.69
C SER A 16 -8.18 -32.33 40.37
N ALA A 17 -7.89 -33.45 39.71
CA ALA A 17 -7.60 -33.51 38.28
C ALA A 17 -8.85 -33.02 37.52
N GLY A 18 -9.08 -31.71 37.54
CA GLY A 18 -9.91 -31.05 36.56
C GLY A 18 -9.16 -31.14 35.25
N LEU A 19 -9.53 -32.13 34.43
CA LEU A 19 -9.38 -32.04 32.98
C LEU A 19 -10.06 -30.74 32.55
N VAL A 20 -9.31 -29.65 32.60
CA VAL A 20 -9.64 -28.46 31.83
C VAL A 20 -9.60 -28.96 30.40
N PRO A 21 -10.70 -28.95 29.65
CA PRO A 21 -10.59 -29.15 28.23
C PRO A 21 -9.71 -27.99 27.76
N THR A 22 -8.43 -28.28 27.50
CA THR A 22 -7.65 -27.46 26.60
C THR A 22 -8.36 -27.60 25.28
N SER A 23 -9.33 -26.72 25.03
CA SER A 23 -9.78 -26.41 23.70
C SER A 23 -8.52 -25.96 22.98
N SER A 24 -7.85 -26.93 22.37
CA SER A 24 -6.90 -26.69 21.30
C SER A 24 -7.75 -26.09 20.19
N PHE A 25 -8.00 -24.79 20.27
CA PHE A 25 -8.36 -23.98 19.14
C PHE A 25 -7.14 -24.01 18.22
N ALA A 26 -6.99 -25.09 17.45
CA ALA A 26 -6.45 -24.95 16.12
C ALA A 26 -7.50 -24.17 15.34
N ALA A 27 -7.56 -22.85 15.57
CA ALA A 27 -8.22 -21.96 14.64
C ALA A 27 -7.50 -22.20 13.31
N SER A 28 -8.19 -22.80 12.34
CA SER A 28 -7.61 -22.94 11.03
C SER A 28 -7.20 -21.54 10.57
N ASN A 29 -5.92 -21.36 10.25
CA ASN A 29 -5.40 -20.19 9.54
C ASN A 29 -5.86 -20.18 8.08
N GLU A 30 -6.97 -20.86 7.77
CA GLU A 30 -7.56 -20.91 6.44
C GLU A 30 -8.27 -19.59 6.19
N LEU A 31 -7.50 -18.60 5.76
CA LEU A 31 -8.04 -17.40 5.15
C LEU A 31 -8.52 -17.72 3.74
N PRO A 32 -9.75 -17.32 3.37
CA PRO A 32 -10.21 -17.47 2.00
C PRO A 32 -9.30 -16.66 1.07
N TYR A 33 -9.08 -17.17 -0.14
CA TYR A 33 -8.26 -16.53 -1.16
C TYR A 33 -6.78 -16.32 -0.82
N LEU A 34 -6.26 -16.89 0.27
CA LEU A 34 -4.85 -16.67 0.68
C LEU A 34 -3.85 -17.03 -0.43
N ASN A 35 -4.08 -18.15 -1.13
CA ASN A 35 -3.23 -18.59 -2.23
C ASN A 35 -3.30 -17.63 -3.43
N GLU A 36 -4.49 -17.12 -3.73
CA GLU A 36 -4.75 -16.15 -4.81
C GLU A 36 -4.13 -14.79 -4.49
N ILE A 37 -4.27 -14.31 -3.26
CA ILE A 37 -3.62 -13.10 -2.76
C ILE A 37 -2.10 -13.27 -2.86
N LYS A 38 -1.56 -14.43 -2.45
CA LYS A 38 -0.11 -14.69 -2.51
C LYS A 38 0.43 -14.72 -3.94
N LYS A 39 -0.34 -15.20 -4.92
CA LYS A 39 0.04 -15.11 -6.35
C LYS A 39 0.15 -13.66 -6.83
N LEU A 40 -0.67 -12.78 -6.27
CA LEU A 40 -0.72 -11.35 -6.58
C LEU A 40 0.25 -10.50 -5.72
N GLN A 41 0.76 -11.06 -4.62
CA GLN A 41 1.69 -10.45 -3.67
C GLN A 41 2.82 -11.44 -3.30
N PRO A 42 3.61 -11.93 -4.27
CA PRO A 42 4.56 -13.02 -4.00
C PRO A 42 5.71 -12.60 -3.07
N ASP A 43 5.99 -11.30 -2.97
CA ASP A 43 7.08 -10.74 -2.16
C ASP A 43 6.68 -10.48 -0.69
N VAL A 44 5.40 -10.63 -0.33
CA VAL A 44 4.91 -10.50 1.06
C VAL A 44 4.79 -11.88 1.67
N SER A 45 5.42 -12.17 2.82
CA SER A 45 5.37 -13.52 3.40
C SER A 45 3.95 -13.96 3.76
N THR A 46 3.69 -15.28 3.76
CA THR A 46 2.36 -15.82 4.08
C THR A 46 1.99 -15.48 5.53
N GLU A 47 2.95 -15.57 6.43
CA GLU A 47 2.82 -15.26 7.85
C GLU A 47 2.49 -13.78 8.07
N GLU A 48 3.18 -12.88 7.34
CA GLU A 48 2.88 -11.44 7.35
C GLU A 48 1.46 -11.19 6.85
N LEU A 49 1.06 -11.73 5.69
CA LEU A 49 -0.30 -11.58 5.16
C LEU A 49 -1.38 -12.05 6.15
N ILE A 50 -1.20 -13.20 6.78
CA ILE A 50 -2.17 -13.74 7.75
C ILE A 50 -2.23 -12.83 8.98
N SER A 51 -1.08 -12.47 9.54
CA SER A 51 -0.98 -11.62 10.74
C SER A 51 -1.65 -10.27 10.49
N ASP A 52 -1.34 -9.64 9.37
CA ASP A 52 -1.87 -8.37 8.92
C ASP A 52 -3.38 -8.39 8.74
N ILE A 53 -3.92 -9.44 8.10
CA ILE A 53 -5.37 -9.58 7.91
C ILE A 53 -6.07 -9.74 9.26
N ILE A 54 -5.52 -10.56 10.16
CA ILE A 54 -6.12 -10.75 11.49
C ILE A 54 -6.09 -9.45 12.29
N GLU A 55 -4.98 -8.73 12.29
CA GLU A 55 -4.83 -7.48 13.02
C GLU A 55 -5.75 -6.39 12.48
N VAL A 56 -5.77 -6.18 11.16
CA VAL A 56 -6.62 -5.16 10.53
C VAL A 56 -8.10 -5.51 10.71
N ALA A 57 -8.50 -6.78 10.57
CA ALA A 57 -9.87 -7.20 10.82
C ALA A 57 -10.30 -6.86 12.25
N LYS A 58 -9.45 -7.18 13.23
CA LYS A 58 -9.68 -6.85 14.64
C LYS A 58 -9.81 -5.34 14.86
N ASN A 59 -8.92 -4.54 14.28
CA ASN A 59 -8.88 -3.09 14.47
C ASN A 59 -10.03 -2.35 13.77
N THR A 60 -10.56 -2.92 12.68
CA THR A 60 -11.66 -2.33 11.90
C THR A 60 -13.04 -2.88 12.27
N GLY A 61 -13.11 -3.91 13.12
CA GLY A 61 -14.35 -4.60 13.48
C GLY A 61 -14.92 -5.49 12.36
N ASN A 62 -14.10 -5.82 11.35
CA ASN A 62 -14.45 -6.75 10.29
C ASN A 62 -14.06 -8.19 10.65
N THR A 63 -14.58 -9.17 9.91
CA THR A 63 -14.08 -10.54 10.00
C THR A 63 -12.83 -10.71 9.14
N LYS A 64 -11.95 -11.64 9.54
CA LYS A 64 -10.74 -11.95 8.76
C LYS A 64 -11.08 -12.49 7.36
N GLU A 65 -12.21 -13.18 7.22
CA GLU A 65 -12.73 -13.71 5.96
C GLU A 65 -13.20 -12.59 5.02
N ALA A 66 -13.97 -11.64 5.54
CA ALA A 66 -14.47 -10.50 4.76
C ALA A 66 -13.32 -9.61 4.28
N LEU A 67 -12.34 -9.36 5.16
CA LEU A 67 -11.15 -8.58 4.79
C LEU A 67 -10.30 -9.31 3.75
N ALA A 68 -10.06 -10.62 3.91
CA ALA A 68 -9.32 -11.39 2.91
C ALA A 68 -10.03 -11.39 1.53
N GLU A 69 -11.35 -11.54 1.50
CA GLU A 69 -12.13 -11.42 0.27
C GLU A 69 -12.04 -10.02 -0.37
N GLN A 70 -12.13 -8.96 0.45
CA GLN A 70 -11.97 -7.58 -0.01
C GLN A 70 -10.59 -7.37 -0.65
N ILE A 71 -9.52 -7.76 0.05
CA ILE A 71 -8.14 -7.67 -0.42
C ILE A 71 -7.99 -8.39 -1.77
N TYR A 72 -8.48 -9.62 -1.87
CA TYR A 72 -8.42 -10.38 -3.11
C TYR A 72 -9.12 -9.65 -4.27
N LYS A 73 -10.34 -9.14 -4.04
CA LYS A 73 -11.11 -8.41 -5.05
C LYS A 73 -10.39 -7.14 -5.52
N GLU A 74 -9.82 -6.37 -4.59
CA GLU A 74 -9.08 -5.14 -4.89
C GLU A 74 -7.82 -5.42 -5.71
N LEU A 75 -7.00 -6.38 -5.27
CA LEU A 75 -5.77 -6.78 -5.96
C LEU A 75 -6.09 -7.29 -7.37
N LYS A 76 -7.10 -8.14 -7.50
CA LYS A 76 -7.54 -8.69 -8.80
C LYS A 76 -8.07 -7.59 -9.72
N ALA A 77 -8.93 -6.70 -9.22
CA ALA A 77 -9.51 -5.62 -10.02
C ALA A 77 -8.43 -4.67 -10.54
N ASN A 78 -7.46 -4.30 -9.69
CA ASN A 78 -6.33 -3.46 -10.08
C ASN A 78 -5.45 -4.15 -11.12
N HIS A 79 -5.08 -5.42 -10.91
CA HIS A 79 -4.32 -6.20 -11.88
C HIS A 79 -5.03 -6.28 -13.25
N GLU A 80 -6.30 -6.69 -13.27
CA GLU A 80 -7.07 -6.84 -14.50
C GLU A 80 -7.28 -5.49 -15.21
N GLN A 81 -7.46 -4.39 -14.46
CA GLN A 81 -7.50 -3.07 -15.06
C GLN A 81 -6.18 -2.72 -15.75
N GLY A 82 -5.06 -3.07 -15.13
CA GLY A 82 -3.75 -2.87 -15.75
C GLY A 82 -3.55 -3.64 -17.03
N GLU A 83 -3.95 -4.90 -17.06
CA GLU A 83 -3.86 -5.73 -18.27
C GLU A 83 -4.78 -5.21 -19.38
N ARG A 84 -5.97 -4.69 -19.04
CA ARG A 84 -6.86 -4.03 -20.01
C ARG A 84 -6.24 -2.75 -20.57
N GLU A 85 -5.73 -1.87 -19.71
CA GLU A 85 -5.08 -0.62 -20.11
C GLU A 85 -3.84 -0.90 -20.98
N ALA A 86 -3.06 -1.94 -20.65
CA ALA A 86 -1.91 -2.36 -21.43
C ALA A 86 -2.28 -2.96 -22.80
N THR A 87 -3.29 -3.84 -22.86
CA THR A 87 -3.74 -4.45 -24.12
C THR A 87 -4.29 -3.41 -25.09
N GLN A 88 -5.06 -2.44 -24.58
CA GLN A 88 -5.56 -1.33 -25.40
C GLN A 88 -4.43 -0.49 -25.99
N ARG A 89 -3.28 -0.40 -25.31
CA ARG A 89 -2.06 0.24 -25.84
C ARG A 89 -1.37 -0.60 -26.90
N ASN A 90 -1.13 -1.88 -26.66
CA ASN A 90 -0.44 -2.76 -27.61
C ASN A 90 -1.22 -2.92 -28.93
N ASN A 91 -2.54 -2.81 -28.89
CA ASN A 91 -3.38 -2.76 -30.09
C ASN A 91 -3.25 -1.43 -30.88
N LYS A 92 -2.66 -0.39 -30.29
CA LYS A 92 -2.36 0.91 -30.92
C LYS A 92 -0.87 1.10 -31.25
N ASP A 93 0.04 0.43 -30.55
CA ASP A 93 1.49 0.53 -30.70
C ASP A 93 2.11 -0.88 -30.73
N THR A 94 2.68 -1.28 -31.88
CA THR A 94 3.16 -2.64 -32.19
C THR A 94 4.52 -3.01 -31.56
N THR A 95 4.91 -2.35 -30.46
CA THR A 95 6.22 -2.60 -29.83
C THR A 95 6.05 -3.13 -28.42
N ASN A 96 6.69 -4.28 -28.13
CA ASN A 96 6.66 -4.97 -26.85
C ASN A 96 7.05 -4.03 -25.70
N VAL A 97 6.08 -3.65 -24.87
CA VAL A 97 6.27 -2.70 -23.77
C VAL A 97 6.82 -3.42 -22.55
N GLN A 98 8.01 -3.02 -22.09
CA GLN A 98 8.67 -3.53 -20.89
C GLN A 98 8.27 -2.68 -19.68
N TYR A 99 7.55 -3.26 -18.73
CA TYR A 99 6.94 -2.51 -17.63
C TYR A 99 7.93 -2.01 -16.55
N GLY A 100 7.77 -0.76 -16.14
CA GLY A 100 7.83 -0.35 -14.73
C GLY A 100 9.17 0.02 -14.07
N ALA A 101 10.32 -0.33 -14.65
CA ALA A 101 11.63 -0.02 -14.06
C ALA A 101 12.46 0.91 -14.95
N SER A 102 12.21 2.22 -14.93
CA SER A 102 12.96 3.20 -15.77
C SER A 102 13.06 2.82 -17.27
N GLY A 103 12.29 1.83 -17.73
CA GLY A 103 12.51 1.10 -18.98
C GLY A 103 11.72 1.67 -20.15
N GLY A 104 10.87 2.65 -19.88
CA GLY A 104 10.24 3.43 -20.94
C GLY A 104 11.23 4.38 -21.61
N ASN A 105 10.83 4.91 -22.75
CA ASN A 105 11.71 5.73 -23.60
C ASN A 105 11.36 7.22 -23.58
N VAL A 106 10.34 7.62 -22.81
CA VAL A 106 9.85 9.00 -22.74
C VAL A 106 10.09 9.58 -21.36
N LYS A 107 10.63 10.81 -21.32
CA LYS A 107 10.85 11.55 -20.07
C LYS A 107 9.51 12.04 -19.53
N VAL A 108 9.30 11.92 -18.22
CA VAL A 108 8.08 12.43 -17.57
C VAL A 108 7.94 13.96 -17.76
N GLY A 109 9.06 14.68 -17.81
CA GLY A 109 9.09 16.14 -18.00
C GLY A 109 8.72 16.92 -16.74
N ASN A 110 8.78 18.25 -16.82
CA ASN A 110 8.60 19.12 -15.66
C ASN A 110 7.11 19.31 -15.28
N SER A 111 6.83 19.59 -14.02
CA SER A 111 5.49 19.99 -13.54
C SER A 111 5.60 20.91 -12.31
N ASN A 112 4.49 21.28 -11.71
CA ASN A 112 4.49 22.09 -10.49
C ASN A 112 4.62 21.20 -9.26
N MET A 113 5.09 21.81 -8.17
CA MET A 113 5.17 21.14 -6.87
C MET A 113 3.80 20.62 -6.41
N GLY A 114 3.77 19.41 -5.88
CA GLY A 114 2.57 18.70 -5.47
C GLY A 114 1.78 18.05 -6.62
N ASP A 115 2.10 18.34 -7.87
CA ASP A 115 1.61 17.49 -8.96
C ASP A 115 2.23 16.09 -8.83
N PHE A 116 1.67 15.10 -9.51
CA PHE A 116 2.22 13.75 -9.57
C PHE A 116 2.12 13.21 -10.98
N TYR A 117 2.96 12.24 -11.32
CA TYR A 117 2.78 11.44 -12.53
C TYR A 117 2.30 10.04 -12.18
N TYR A 118 1.60 9.43 -13.13
CA TYR A 118 1.27 8.01 -13.16
C TYR A 118 1.84 7.39 -14.43
N THR A 119 2.16 6.11 -14.39
CA THR A 119 2.47 5.28 -15.57
C THR A 119 2.03 3.83 -15.31
N GLY A 120 1.70 3.09 -16.35
CA GLY A 120 1.57 1.63 -16.23
C GLY A 120 2.88 1.00 -15.75
N SER A 121 2.77 0.03 -14.84
CA SER A 121 3.93 -0.64 -14.25
C SER A 121 3.51 -1.95 -13.63
N THR A 122 4.41 -2.93 -13.73
CA THR A 122 4.25 -4.25 -13.14
C THR A 122 5.34 -4.44 -12.09
N THR A 123 4.93 -4.69 -10.86
CA THR A 123 5.83 -5.14 -9.79
C THR A 123 5.37 -6.54 -9.39
N ALA A 124 6.30 -7.49 -9.26
CA ALA A 124 5.98 -8.82 -8.73
C ALA A 124 4.80 -9.51 -9.47
N TYR A 125 4.75 -9.39 -10.80
CA TYR A 125 3.66 -9.88 -11.68
C TYR A 125 2.30 -9.16 -11.52
N MET A 126 2.19 -8.14 -10.68
CA MET A 126 1.01 -7.30 -10.57
C MET A 126 1.17 -5.99 -11.33
N ASN A 127 0.37 -5.82 -12.38
CA ASN A 127 0.23 -4.55 -13.09
C ASN A 127 -0.69 -3.60 -12.32
N HIS A 128 -0.16 -2.94 -11.28
CA HIS A 128 -0.89 -1.96 -10.47
C HIS A 128 -0.53 -0.50 -10.80
N GLY A 129 0.40 -0.27 -11.72
CA GLY A 129 0.89 1.07 -12.07
C GLY A 129 2.00 1.58 -11.15
N HIS A 130 2.48 2.80 -11.40
CA HIS A 130 3.46 3.49 -10.56
C HIS A 130 3.18 4.98 -10.52
N VAL A 131 3.45 5.62 -9.38
CA VAL A 131 3.32 7.07 -9.21
C VAL A 131 4.54 7.70 -8.57
N GLY A 132 4.78 8.97 -8.87
CA GLY A 132 5.77 9.80 -8.18
C GLY A 132 5.32 11.26 -8.10
N LEU A 133 5.73 11.95 -7.03
CA LEU A 133 5.29 13.29 -6.66
C LEU A 133 6.38 14.31 -7.01
N TYR A 134 5.99 15.44 -7.60
CA TYR A 134 6.91 16.54 -7.86
C TYR A 134 7.13 17.34 -6.57
N TYR A 135 8.36 17.40 -6.08
CA TYR A 135 8.73 18.29 -4.96
C TYR A 135 9.50 19.54 -5.39
N SER A 136 9.84 19.62 -6.68
CA SER A 136 10.27 20.84 -7.36
C SER A 136 9.85 20.74 -8.84
N LYS A 137 10.19 21.76 -9.64
CA LYS A 137 9.86 21.79 -11.07
C LYS A 137 10.41 20.60 -11.84
N ASP A 138 11.60 20.15 -11.48
CA ASP A 138 12.43 19.19 -12.20
C ASP A 138 12.89 18.01 -11.34
N LEU A 139 12.36 17.88 -10.12
CA LEU A 139 12.65 16.78 -9.22
C LEU A 139 11.37 16.10 -8.73
N ILE A 140 11.45 14.78 -8.74
CA ILE A 140 10.41 13.85 -8.29
C ILE A 140 10.90 13.17 -7.02
N VAL A 141 9.99 12.94 -6.09
CA VAL A 141 10.13 11.97 -5.01
C VAL A 141 9.21 10.78 -5.28
N GLU A 142 9.75 9.58 -5.20
CA GLU A 142 9.04 8.32 -5.47
C GLU A 142 9.56 7.23 -4.53
N SER A 143 8.73 6.22 -4.25
CA SER A 143 9.18 4.99 -3.60
C SER A 143 9.32 3.89 -4.64
N VAL A 144 10.48 3.22 -4.71
CA VAL A 144 10.74 2.15 -5.69
C VAL A 144 11.42 0.95 -5.03
N PRO A 145 11.30 -0.26 -5.61
CA PRO A 145 12.08 -1.43 -5.20
C PRO A 145 13.58 -1.12 -5.01
N ASP A 146 14.21 -1.79 -4.06
CA ASP A 146 15.65 -1.69 -3.68
C ASP A 146 16.15 -0.35 -3.14
N LYS A 147 15.38 0.73 -3.28
CA LYS A 147 15.78 2.08 -2.84
C LYS A 147 14.85 2.70 -1.81
N GLY A 148 13.63 2.16 -1.66
CA GLY A 148 12.59 2.83 -0.90
C GLY A 148 12.33 4.23 -1.46
N VAL A 149 12.13 5.20 -0.57
CA VAL A 149 11.89 6.58 -0.96
C VAL A 149 13.18 7.24 -1.44
N ARG A 150 13.18 7.70 -2.70
CA ARG A 150 14.30 8.36 -3.37
C ARG A 150 13.86 9.63 -4.09
N THR A 151 14.84 10.40 -4.55
CA THR A 151 14.63 11.49 -5.51
C THR A 151 15.20 11.14 -6.87
N ILE A 152 14.55 11.63 -7.93
CA ILE A 152 15.02 11.49 -9.32
C ILE A 152 14.69 12.76 -10.10
N ALA A 153 15.57 13.15 -11.03
CA ALA A 153 15.30 14.25 -11.94
C ALA A 153 14.25 13.86 -13.00
N THR A 154 13.35 14.78 -13.34
CA THR A 154 12.27 14.56 -14.33
C THR A 154 12.79 14.15 -15.70
N ASN A 155 14.00 14.59 -16.06
CA ASN A 155 14.67 14.24 -17.31
C ASN A 155 15.39 12.88 -17.28
N LYS A 156 15.51 12.26 -16.10
CA LYS A 156 16.06 10.91 -15.87
C LYS A 156 14.98 9.89 -15.56
N ARG A 157 13.80 10.31 -15.08
CA ARG A 157 12.65 9.42 -14.91
C ARG A 157 12.00 9.18 -16.26
N LEU A 158 12.10 7.93 -16.73
CA LEU A 158 11.49 7.48 -17.96
C LEU A 158 10.23 6.66 -17.70
N VAL A 159 9.28 6.77 -18.62
CA VAL A 159 7.98 6.09 -18.63
C VAL A 159 7.62 5.69 -20.05
N ASP A 160 6.70 4.74 -20.17
CA ASP A 160 6.14 4.34 -21.46
C ASP A 160 5.17 5.41 -21.97
N LYS A 161 5.09 5.54 -23.29
CA LYS A 161 4.14 6.45 -23.93
C LYS A 161 2.72 5.88 -23.84
N GLY A 162 1.73 6.75 -23.65
CA GLY A 162 0.32 6.43 -23.92
C GLY A 162 -0.59 6.27 -22.70
N ASP A 163 -0.15 5.60 -21.62
CA ASP A 163 -0.91 5.56 -20.35
C ASP A 163 -0.32 6.45 -19.25
N ALA A 164 0.88 6.98 -19.50
CA ALA A 164 1.51 7.88 -18.57
C ALA A 164 0.86 9.26 -18.63
N VAL A 165 0.61 9.82 -17.45
CA VAL A 165 -0.05 11.11 -17.29
C VAL A 165 0.59 11.90 -16.17
N VAL A 166 0.43 13.22 -16.22
CA VAL A 166 0.69 14.09 -15.08
C VAL A 166 -0.62 14.71 -14.63
N LYS A 167 -0.85 14.66 -13.32
CA LYS A 167 -2.07 15.15 -12.67
C LYS A 167 -1.75 16.14 -11.57
N SER A 168 -2.63 17.11 -11.39
CA SER A 168 -2.65 18.05 -10.28
C SER A 168 -3.59 17.52 -9.20
N VAL A 169 -3.24 17.72 -7.93
CA VAL A 169 -4.19 17.58 -6.81
C VAL A 169 -4.94 18.89 -6.62
N ASN A 170 -6.27 18.85 -6.62
CA ASN A 170 -7.16 20.01 -6.53
C ASN A 170 -7.26 20.47 -5.07
N THR A 171 -6.25 21.20 -4.61
CA THR A 171 -6.12 21.74 -3.26
C THR A 171 -5.32 23.05 -3.27
N SER A 172 -5.13 23.68 -2.10
CA SER A 172 -4.35 24.91 -1.99
C SER A 172 -2.87 24.67 -2.35
N TRP A 173 -2.18 25.72 -2.78
CA TRP A 173 -0.74 25.66 -3.01
C TRP A 173 0.02 25.24 -1.74
N GLN A 174 -0.40 25.72 -0.56
CA GLN A 174 0.21 25.36 0.71
C GLN A 174 0.11 23.85 0.99
N ASN A 175 -1.06 23.25 0.76
CA ASN A 175 -1.27 21.82 0.96
C ASN A 175 -0.42 20.98 0.00
N LYS A 176 -0.30 21.42 -1.26
CA LYS A 176 0.62 20.82 -2.23
C LYS A 176 2.08 20.92 -1.77
N ASN A 177 2.47 22.08 -1.25
CA ASN A 177 3.81 22.33 -0.74
C ASN A 177 4.15 21.41 0.42
N ASP A 178 3.27 21.33 1.41
CA ASP A 178 3.50 20.58 2.63
C ASP A 178 3.51 19.07 2.37
N ALA A 179 2.62 18.58 1.49
CA ALA A 179 2.64 17.19 1.04
C ALA A 179 3.94 16.84 0.29
N ALA A 180 4.38 17.69 -0.63
CA ALA A 180 5.62 17.51 -1.37
C ALA A 180 6.86 17.47 -0.47
N TRP A 181 6.95 18.40 0.48
CA TRP A 181 8.06 18.45 1.43
C TRP A 181 8.05 17.29 2.41
N TRP A 182 6.88 16.89 2.91
CA TRP A 182 6.78 15.69 3.74
C TRP A 182 7.28 14.45 3.00
N ALA A 183 6.84 14.25 1.76
CA ALA A 183 7.29 13.12 0.95
C ALA A 183 8.81 13.17 0.72
N LYS A 184 9.36 14.35 0.43
CA LYS A 184 10.80 14.57 0.26
C LYS A 184 11.60 14.28 1.54
N ASP A 185 11.05 14.57 2.72
CA ASP A 185 11.69 14.28 4.00
C ASP A 185 11.79 12.79 4.29
N ARG A 186 10.99 11.95 3.63
CA ARG A 186 11.06 10.49 3.76
C ARG A 186 12.23 9.85 3.03
N VAL A 187 12.92 10.60 2.16
CA VAL A 187 14.03 10.10 1.34
C VAL A 187 15.16 9.58 2.23
N GLY A 188 15.58 8.34 1.99
CA GLY A 188 16.62 7.66 2.76
C GLY A 188 16.21 7.26 4.19
N LYS A 189 14.94 7.43 4.57
CA LYS A 189 14.38 7.02 5.88
C LYS A 189 13.45 5.82 5.77
N ASP A 190 12.71 5.73 4.66
CA ASP A 190 11.69 4.72 4.47
C ASP A 190 12.06 3.77 3.33
N ASP A 191 12.11 2.48 3.65
CA ASP A 191 12.32 1.40 2.68
C ASP A 191 11.09 1.17 1.79
N TYR A 192 11.25 0.31 0.77
CA TYR A 192 10.12 -0.10 -0.06
C TYR A 192 9.29 -1.16 0.65
N SER A 193 7.97 -1.00 0.65
CA SER A 193 7.05 -2.06 1.08
C SER A 193 6.40 -2.68 -0.15
N TYR A 194 6.44 -4.01 -0.25
CA TYR A 194 5.74 -4.74 -1.31
C TYR A 194 4.28 -5.00 -1.00
N ASN A 195 3.83 -4.69 0.22
CA ASN A 195 2.46 -4.88 0.65
C ASN A 195 1.56 -3.82 -0.02
N PHE A 196 0.75 -4.27 -0.99
CA PHE A 196 -0.39 -3.53 -1.53
C PHE A 196 -1.73 -3.98 -0.94
N ALA A 197 -1.77 -5.15 -0.30
CA ALA A 197 -2.98 -5.78 0.19
C ALA A 197 -3.75 -4.91 1.20
N ASN A 198 -3.07 -4.35 2.21
CA ASN A 198 -3.74 -3.61 3.29
C ASN A 198 -3.03 -2.30 3.65
N ASN A 199 -2.21 -1.77 2.72
CA ASN A 199 -1.24 -0.72 3.01
C ASN A 199 -1.87 0.56 3.57
N ARG A 200 -3.18 0.77 3.42
CA ARG A 200 -3.92 1.89 3.99
C ARG A 200 -3.99 1.84 5.52
N ASN A 201 -3.96 0.63 6.08
CA ASN A 201 -4.12 0.36 7.50
C ASN A 201 -2.80 0.32 8.26
N THR A 202 -1.67 0.51 7.57
CA THR A 202 -0.34 0.58 8.19
C THR A 202 0.08 2.03 8.42
N SER A 203 1.07 2.26 9.29
CA SER A 203 1.61 3.59 9.60
C SER A 203 1.93 4.43 8.35
N HIS A 204 1.76 5.74 8.42
CA HIS A 204 2.23 6.67 7.39
C HIS A 204 3.77 6.81 7.36
N TYR A 205 4.46 6.31 8.38
CA TYR A 205 5.91 6.34 8.56
C TYR A 205 6.49 4.92 8.46
N GLY A 206 7.73 4.80 8.00
CA GLY A 206 8.37 3.50 7.73
C GLY A 206 8.14 3.05 6.29
N ALA A 207 8.37 1.77 6.02
CA ALA A 207 8.37 1.23 4.66
C ALA A 207 7.03 1.49 3.93
N LYS A 208 7.11 1.88 2.65
CA LYS A 208 5.93 2.21 1.85
C LYS A 208 6.15 2.01 0.35
N ASN A 209 5.12 1.57 -0.35
CA ASN A 209 5.10 1.57 -1.81
C ASN A 209 4.84 2.98 -2.38
N CYS A 210 4.88 3.10 -3.71
CA CYS A 210 4.76 4.36 -4.43
C CYS A 210 3.43 5.10 -4.17
N SER A 211 2.28 4.40 -4.20
CA SER A 211 0.98 5.00 -3.93
C SER A 211 0.80 5.39 -2.47
N LYS A 212 1.21 4.55 -1.52
CA LYS A 212 1.16 4.86 -0.09
C LYS A 212 1.97 6.11 0.27
N LEU A 213 3.12 6.35 -0.39
CA LEU A 213 3.88 7.58 -0.21
C LEU A 213 3.06 8.83 -0.54
N ILE A 214 2.46 8.88 -1.73
CA ILE A 214 1.68 10.05 -2.17
C ILE A 214 0.40 10.19 -1.37
N TRP A 215 -0.30 9.09 -1.14
CA TRP A 215 -1.51 9.06 -0.32
C TRP A 215 -1.23 9.56 1.10
N SER A 216 -0.19 9.06 1.76
CA SER A 216 0.18 9.51 3.11
C SER A 216 0.53 10.99 3.16
N ALA A 217 1.25 11.49 2.14
CA ALA A 217 1.61 12.90 2.05
C ALA A 217 0.37 13.80 2.02
N TYR A 218 -0.61 13.48 1.17
CA TYR A 218 -1.83 14.26 1.05
C TYR A 218 -2.85 13.99 2.16
N LYS A 219 -2.87 12.80 2.75
CA LYS A 219 -3.69 12.49 3.92
C LYS A 219 -3.26 13.34 5.12
N LEU A 220 -1.95 13.42 5.37
CA LEU A 220 -1.37 14.16 6.50
C LEU A 220 -1.34 15.68 6.28
N HIS A 221 -0.92 16.13 5.10
CA HIS A 221 -0.60 17.55 4.84
C HIS A 221 -1.54 18.23 3.85
N GLY A 222 -2.41 17.47 3.19
CA GLY A 222 -3.45 18.01 2.32
C GLY A 222 -4.86 17.94 2.90
N GLY A 223 -5.06 17.14 3.96
CA GLY A 223 -6.40 16.78 4.45
C GLY A 223 -7.24 16.03 3.41
N LEU A 224 -6.59 15.36 2.45
CA LEU A 224 -7.25 14.70 1.32
C LEU A 224 -7.03 13.19 1.36
N ASP A 225 -8.11 12.44 1.17
CA ASP A 225 -8.01 11.01 0.88
C ASP A 225 -7.89 10.83 -0.64
N LEU A 226 -6.70 10.44 -1.10
CA LEU A 226 -6.44 10.14 -2.51
C LEU A 226 -6.62 8.64 -2.83
N ASP A 227 -7.23 7.89 -1.92
CA ASP A 227 -7.73 6.57 -2.20
C ASP A 227 -9.15 6.70 -2.81
N LYS A 228 -9.35 6.16 -4.01
CA LYS A 228 -10.54 6.35 -4.82
C LYS A 228 -11.69 5.47 -4.33
N ASP A 229 -11.40 4.21 -4.05
CA ASP A 229 -12.40 3.23 -3.66
C ASP A 229 -12.50 3.09 -2.13
N GLY A 230 -11.51 3.59 -1.40
CA GLY A 230 -11.51 3.51 0.04
C GLY A 230 -11.31 2.07 0.51
N GLY A 231 -10.54 1.28 -0.24
CA GLY A 231 -10.25 -0.11 0.03
C GLY A 231 -9.30 -0.36 1.21
N ALA A 232 -8.85 -1.61 1.31
CA ALA A 232 -7.81 -2.04 2.24
C ALA A 232 -6.42 -1.59 1.75
N GLY A 233 -6.19 -1.66 0.44
CA GLY A 233 -4.98 -1.19 -0.22
C GLY A 233 -5.17 0.16 -0.90
N VAL A 234 -4.12 0.99 -0.92
CA VAL A 234 -4.05 2.16 -1.80
C VAL A 234 -3.16 1.84 -2.99
N TYR A 235 -3.72 1.86 -4.19
CA TYR A 235 -3.02 1.53 -5.44
C TYR A 235 -2.68 2.79 -6.25
N PRO A 236 -1.68 2.73 -7.15
CA PRO A 236 -1.32 3.85 -8.02
C PRO A 236 -2.48 4.37 -8.87
N ARG A 237 -3.40 3.48 -9.29
CA ARG A 237 -4.62 3.86 -10.02
C ARG A 237 -5.63 4.59 -9.16
N ASP A 238 -5.69 4.33 -7.85
CA ASP A 238 -6.56 5.08 -6.95
C ASP A 238 -6.11 6.51 -6.84
N VAL A 239 -4.81 6.72 -6.60
CA VAL A 239 -4.21 8.06 -6.57
C VAL A 239 -4.43 8.78 -7.89
N ARG A 240 -4.25 8.08 -9.03
CA ARG A 240 -4.51 8.62 -10.38
C ARG A 240 -5.97 9.04 -10.53
N ASP A 241 -6.92 8.21 -10.11
CA ASP A 241 -8.33 8.37 -10.43
C ASP A 241 -9.16 9.00 -9.29
N ALA A 242 -8.50 9.43 -8.20
CA ALA A 242 -9.14 10.11 -7.08
C ALA A 242 -9.84 11.39 -7.53
N GLN A 243 -11.02 11.65 -6.96
CA GLN A 243 -11.91 12.77 -7.35
C GLN A 243 -11.23 14.14 -7.24
N LYS A 244 -10.29 14.30 -6.31
CA LYS A 244 -9.55 15.55 -6.08
C LYS A 244 -8.32 15.66 -6.97
N THR A 245 -8.34 15.06 -8.16
CA THR A 245 -7.24 15.17 -9.12
C THR A 245 -7.74 15.63 -10.49
N SER A 246 -6.90 16.36 -11.21
CA SER A 246 -7.18 16.83 -12.57
C SER A 246 -6.01 16.51 -13.50
N LEU A 247 -6.31 16.16 -14.76
CA LEU A 247 -5.29 15.92 -15.76
C LEU A 247 -4.59 17.23 -16.12
N ILE A 248 -3.25 17.21 -16.14
CA ILE A 248 -2.42 18.29 -16.69
C ILE A 248 -2.03 17.97 -18.12
N ARG A 249 -1.49 16.77 -18.35
CA ARG A 249 -1.05 16.29 -19.68
C ARG A 249 -0.94 14.77 -19.73
N ASN A 250 -1.06 14.23 -20.94
CA ASN A 250 -0.58 12.89 -21.26
C ASN A 250 0.92 12.94 -21.59
N ILE A 251 1.62 11.81 -21.43
CA ILE A 251 3.04 11.62 -21.77
C ILE A 251 3.17 10.68 -22.97
#